data_AF-A0A5S4ZVE0-F1
#
_entry.id   AF-A0A5S4ZVE0-F1
#
_cell.length_a   1.000
_cell.length_b   1.000
_cell.length_c   1.000
_cell.angle_alpha   90.00
_cell.angle_beta   90.00
_cell.angle_gamma   90.00
#
_symmetry.space_group_name_H-M   'P 1'
#
loop_
_entity.id
_entity.type
_entity.pdbx_description
1 polymer ?
#
loop_
_entity_poly.entity_id
_entity_poly.type
_entity_poly.pdbx_seq_one_letter_code
_entity_poly.pdbx_strand_id
1 'polypeptide(L)' 'MRQVHFVDTSILCCLLRLPDFCDIYMEIEEEFLSIIGCGETLILPVASIIETGNHKPVTSS' A
#
# COMPACT_ATOMS: atom_id res chain seq x y z
N MET A 1 8.24 22.66 3.58
CA MET A 1 8.50 21.84 2.37
C MET A 1 7.46 20.74 2.37
N ARG A 2 6.86 20.41 1.22
CA ARG A 2 5.87 19.32 1.13
C ARG A 2 6.62 17.99 1.05
N GLN A 3 6.35 17.05 1.94
CA GLN A 3 7.00 15.75 1.91
C GLN A 3 6.47 14.89 0.75
N VAL A 4 7.31 13.96 0.33
CA VAL A 4 7.03 13.03 -0.76
C VAL A 4 7.23 11.61 -0.22
N HIS A 5 6.21 10.78 -0.37
CA HIS A 5 6.15 9.42 0.14
C HIS A 5 6.06 8.46 -1.05
N PHE A 6 6.87 7.41 -1.06
CA PHE A 6 6.79 6.36 -2.06
C PHE A 6 5.99 5.19 -1.50
N VAL A 7 5.01 4.72 -2.27
CA VAL A 7 4.22 3.55 -1.92
C VAL A 7 4.92 2.29 -2.45
N ASP A 8 5.51 1.53 -1.54
CA ASP A 8 6.11 0.25 -1.85
C ASP A 8 5.05 -0.84 -2.11
N THR A 9 5.47 -1.95 -2.74
CA THR A 9 4.64 -3.13 -3.00
C THR A 9 3.97 -3.64 -1.72
N SER A 10 4.70 -3.73 -0.62
CA SER A 10 4.18 -4.23 0.67
C SER A 10 3.03 -3.37 1.22
N ILE A 11 3.20 -2.04 1.19
CA ILE A 11 2.18 -1.07 1.59
C ILE A 11 0.97 -1.14 0.66
N LEU A 12 1.20 -1.26 -0.66
CA LEU A 12 0.11 -1.43 -1.62
C LEU A 12 -0.68 -2.73 -1.36
N CYS A 13 0.00 -3.84 -1.05
CA CYS A 13 -0.63 -5.11 -0.69
C CYS A 13 -1.48 -4.97 0.59
N CYS A 14 -0.99 -4.24 1.61
CA CYS A 14 -1.76 -3.90 2.81
C CYS A 14 -3.01 -3.07 2.48
N LEU A 15 -2.86 -1.98 1.70
CA LEU A 15 -3.97 -1.09 1.34
C LEU A 15 -5.04 -1.78 0.50
N LEU A 16 -4.65 -2.71 -0.39
CA LEU A 16 -5.56 -3.55 -1.16
C LEU A 16 -6.14 -4.72 -0.37
N ARG A 17 -5.68 -4.93 0.87
CA ARG A 17 -6.09 -6.02 1.77
C ARG A 17 -5.94 -7.39 1.10
N LEU A 18 -4.79 -7.61 0.46
CA LEU A 18 -4.50 -8.92 -0.11
C LEU A 18 -4.43 -9.97 1.01
N PRO A 19 -5.05 -11.16 0.83
CA PRO A 19 -5.01 -12.23 1.82
C PRO A 19 -3.58 -12.60 2.19
N ASP A 20 -3.35 -12.89 3.48
CA ASP A 20 -2.05 -13.34 4.02
C ASP A 20 -0.89 -12.32 3.93
N PHE A 21 -1.14 -11.08 3.48
CA PHE A 21 -0.07 -10.07 3.33
C PHE A 21 0.00 -9.04 4.46
N CYS A 22 -1.07 -8.80 5.22
CA CYS A 22 -1.09 -7.71 6.19
C CYS A 22 -2.18 -7.82 7.26
N ASP A 23 -1.77 -7.98 8.53
CA ASP A 23 -2.67 -7.97 9.69
C ASP A 23 -2.89 -6.55 10.26
N ILE A 24 -2.05 -5.59 9.87
CA ILE A 24 -2.04 -4.20 10.37
C ILE A 24 -2.67 -3.20 9.40
N TYR A 25 -3.52 -3.67 8.47
CA TYR A 25 -4.08 -2.83 7.41
C TYR A 25 -4.83 -1.59 7.93
N MET A 26 -5.41 -1.65 9.14
CA MET A 26 -6.08 -0.51 9.77
C MET A 26 -5.09 0.61 10.14
N GLU A 27 -3.95 0.26 10.73
CA GLU A 27 -2.91 1.22 11.12
C GLU A 27 -2.31 1.90 9.87
N ILE A 28 -2.08 1.10 8.82
CA ILE A 28 -1.56 1.58 7.53
C ILE A 28 -2.58 2.51 6.85
N GLU A 29 -3.88 2.18 6.91
CA GLU A 29 -4.95 3.02 6.36
C GLU A 29 -5.05 4.36 7.11
N GLU A 30 -4.95 4.36 8.44
CA GLU A 30 -4.92 5.58 9.25
C GLU A 30 -3.72 6.48 8.92
N GLU A 31 -2.51 5.90 8.81
CA GLU A 31 -1.31 6.65 8.43
C GLU A 31 -1.45 7.24 7.02
N PHE A 32 -1.93 6.44 6.06
CA PHE A 32 -2.16 6.87 4.69
C PHE A 32 -3.13 8.05 4.60
N LEU A 33 -4.24 7.99 5.36
CA LEU A 33 -5.21 9.09 5.45
C LEU A 33 -4.61 10.34 6.11
N SER A 34 -3.76 10.18 7.12
CA SER A 34 -3.03 11.29 7.76
C SER A 34 -2.12 12.01 6.76
N ILE A 35 -1.33 11.27 5.97
CA ILE A 35 -0.44 11.81 4.92
C ILE A 35 -1.23 12.60 3.87
N ILE A 36 -2.38 12.06 3.42
CA ILE A 36 -3.28 12.77 2.50
C ILE A 36 -3.85 14.04 3.15
N GLY A 37 -4.27 13.95 4.41
CA GLY A 37 -4.82 15.06 5.18
C GLY A 37 -3.83 16.21 5.41
N CYS A 38 -2.54 15.89 5.56
CA CYS A 38 -1.46 16.87 5.63
C CYS A 38 -1.15 17.53 4.27
N GLY A 39 -1.78 17.07 3.19
CA GLY A 39 -1.50 17.54 1.85
C GLY A 39 -0.06 17.23 1.45
N GLU A 40 0.43 16.04 1.76
CA GLU A 40 1.71 15.54 1.26
C GLU A 40 1.54 14.92 -0.13
N THR A 41 2.62 14.50 -0.77
CA THR A 41 2.58 13.88 -2.10
C THR A 41 2.88 12.40 -1.99
N LEU A 42 2.02 11.56 -2.55
CA LEU A 42 2.22 10.12 -2.67
C LEU A 42 2.62 9.78 -4.10
N ILE A 43 3.70 9.02 -4.25
CA ILE A 43 4.15 8.46 -5.53
C ILE A 43 3.92 6.96 -5.46
N LEU A 44 3.10 6.44 -6.38
CA LEU A 44 2.94 5.01 -6.61
C LEU A 44 3.81 4.59 -7.81
N PRO A 45 4.95 3.90 -7.58
CA PRO A 45 5.77 3.40 -8.66
C PRO A 45 5.03 2.34 -9.48
N VAL A 46 5.21 2.37 -10.80
CA VAL A 46 4.66 1.34 -11.71
C VAL A 46 5.20 -0.05 -11.38
N ALA A 47 6.44 -0.15 -10.90
CA ALA A 47 7.03 -1.41 -10.44
C ALA A 47 6.23 -2.04 -9.29
N SER A 48 5.82 -1.24 -8.30
CA SER A 48 5.00 -1.71 -7.17
C SER A 48 3.66 -2.26 -7.65
N ILE A 49 3.04 -1.61 -8.64
CA ILE A 49 1.79 -2.08 -9.25
C ILE A 49 1.97 -3.45 -9.91
N ILE A 50 3.04 -3.63 -10.70
CA ILE A 50 3.31 -4.88 -11.41
C ILE A 50 3.61 -6.00 -10.42
N GLU A 51 4.41 -5.73 -9.39
CA GLU A 51 4.77 -6.71 -8.38
C GLU A 51 3.56 -7.14 -7.54
N THR A 52 2.74 -6.19 -7.10
CA THR A 52 1.46 -6.48 -6.42
C THR A 52 0.51 -7.24 -7.34
N GLY A 53 0.44 -6.93 -8.63
CA GLY A 53 -0.39 -7.67 -9.59
C GLY A 53 0.05 -9.13 -9.80
N ASN A 54 1.33 -9.44 -9.55
CA ASN A 54 1.86 -10.80 -9.58
C ASN A 54 1.63 -11.58 -8.28
N HIS A 55 1.22 -10.92 -7.19
CA HIS A 55 0.82 -11.59 -5.97
C HIS A 55 -0.52 -12.30 -6.19
N LYS A 56 -0.47 -13.60 -6.50
CA LYS A 56 -1.66 -14.44 -6.57
C LYS A 56 -2.16 -14.64 -5.14
N PRO A 57 -3.43 -14.32 -4.79
CA PRO A 57 -3.99 -14.77 -3.53
C PRO A 57 -3.85 -16.30 -3.50
N VAL A 58 -3.26 -16.85 -2.44
CA VAL A 58 -3.18 -18.29 -2.26
C VAL A 58 -4.61 -18.79 -2.15
N THR A 59 -5.13 -19.31 -3.25
CA THR A 59 -6.42 -19.98 -3.26
C THR A 59 -6.15 -21.38 -2.74
N SER A 60 -6.36 -21.55 -1.43
CA SER A 60 -6.41 -22.87 -0.80
C SER A 60 -7.43 -23.72 -1.59
N SER A 61 -6.90 -24.63 -2.40
CA SER A 61 -7.65 -25.62 -3.18
C SER A 61 -7.96 -26.83 -2.34
#